data_AF-A0A2V2ZJ40-F1
#
_entry.id   AF-A0A2V2ZJ40-F1
#
_cell.length_a   1.000
_cell.length_b   1.000
_cell.length_c   1.000
_cell.angle_alpha   90.00
_cell.angle_beta   90.00
_cell.angle_gamma   90.00
#
_symmetry.space_group_name_H-M   'P 1'
#
loop_
_entity.id
_entity.type
_entity.pdbx_description
1 polymer ?
#
loop_
_entity_poly.entity_id
_entity_poly.type
_entity_poly.pdbx_seq_one_letter_code
_entity_poly.pdbx_strand_id
1 'polypeptide(L)' 'MITYLAVLKKDINFKRLETLLKTKGIKLASHYKTLGIVKLESQLPVSEFEFQEYFISVEEEKDNLTI' A
#
# COMPACT_ATOMS: atom_id res chain seq x y z
N MET A 1 3.14 -13.65 -4.60
CA MET A 1 3.41 -12.27 -4.14
C MET A 1 2.05 -11.65 -3.90
N ILE A 2 1.79 -11.13 -2.71
CA ILE A 2 0.48 -10.56 -2.40
C ILE A 2 0.50 -9.10 -2.80
N THR A 3 -0.53 -8.67 -3.51
CA THR A 3 -0.66 -7.33 -4.03
C THR A 3 -1.69 -6.59 -3.22
N TYR A 4 -1.41 -5.33 -2.90
CA TYR A 4 -2.31 -4.45 -2.18
C TYR A 4 -2.45 -3.12 -2.92
N LEU A 5 -3.64 -2.54 -2.86
CA LEU A 5 -3.92 -1.18 -3.26
C LEU A 5 -4.17 -0.36 -2.00
N ALA A 6 -3.34 0.65 -1.79
CA ALA A 6 -3.43 1.53 -0.63
C ALA A 6 -3.73 2.96 -1.07
N VAL A 7 -4.78 3.55 -0.50
CA VAL A 7 -5.14 4.95 -0.74
C VAL A 7 -4.32 5.82 0.19
N LEU A 8 -3.53 6.75 -0.33
CA LEU A 8 -2.73 7.68 0.47
C LEU A 8 -3.61 8.73 1.15
N LYS A 9 -3.26 9.05 2.40
CA LYS A 9 -3.79 10.25 3.06
C LYS A 9 -3.27 11.52 2.38
N LYS A 10 -4.03 12.60 2.47
CA LYS A 10 -3.55 13.94 2.10
C LYS A 10 -2.43 14.35 3.07
N ASP A 11 -1.41 15.05 2.56
CA ASP A 11 -0.26 15.52 3.35
C ASP A 11 0.64 14.45 3.99
N ILE A 12 0.75 13.27 3.38
CA ILE A 12 1.68 12.25 3.89
C ILE A 12 3.14 12.55 3.54
N ASN A 13 4.04 12.19 4.46
CA ASN A 13 5.46 12.20 4.18
C ASN A 13 5.86 10.92 3.42
N PHE A 14 5.83 10.99 2.08
CA PHE A 14 6.14 9.85 1.22
C PHE A 14 7.53 9.26 1.47
N LYS A 15 8.51 10.10 1.83
CA LYS A 15 9.89 9.65 2.13
C LYS A 15 9.96 8.77 3.37
N ARG A 16 9.18 9.09 4.40
CA ARG A 16 9.02 8.21 5.59
C ARG A 16 8.30 6.92 5.24
N LEU A 17 7.23 7.01 4.45
CA LEU A 17 6.50 5.84 3.98
C LEU A 17 7.42 4.88 3.22
N GLU A 18 8.21 5.35 2.25
CA GLU A 18 9.15 4.52 1.50
C GLU A 18 10.17 3.82 2.40
N THR A 19 10.65 4.52 3.44
CA THR A 19 11.58 3.93 4.42
C THR A 19 10.89 2.81 5.19
N LEU A 20 9.66 3.03 5.67
CA LEU A 20 8.88 2.04 6.41
C LEU A 20 8.53 0.82 5.55
N LEU A 21 8.16 1.02 4.29
CA LEU A 21 7.89 -0.07 3.36
C LEU A 21 9.15 -0.92 3.15
N LYS A 22 10.31 -0.28 2.94
CA LYS A 22 11.60 -0.98 2.80
C LYS A 22 12.00 -1.76 4.04
N THR A 23 11.84 -1.21 5.25
CA THR A 23 12.17 -1.93 6.49
C THR A 23 11.27 -3.15 6.72
N LYS A 24 10.04 -3.11 6.20
CA LYS A 24 9.07 -4.22 6.22
C LYS A 24 9.25 -5.21 5.05
N GLY A 25 10.14 -4.94 4.11
CA GLY A 25 10.29 -5.76 2.89
C GLY A 25 9.12 -5.62 1.90
N ILE A 26 8.33 -4.56 2.01
CA ILE A 26 7.22 -4.25 1.12
C ILE A 26 7.75 -3.39 -0.04
N LYS A 27 7.42 -3.79 -1.26
CA LYS A 27 7.80 -3.09 -2.48
C LYS A 27 6.66 -2.20 -2.93
N LEU A 28 6.97 -0.95 -3.26
CA LEU A 28 6.04 -0.05 -3.92
C LEU A 28 6.10 -0.32 -5.43
N ALA A 29 5.06 -0.94 -5.98
CA ALA A 29 5.00 -1.39 -7.37
C ALA A 29 4.56 -0.27 -8.32
N SER A 30 3.54 0.50 -7.93
CA SER A 30 3.01 1.60 -8.73
C SER A 30 2.53 2.74 -7.84
N HIS A 31 2.51 3.96 -8.39
CA HIS A 31 1.95 5.13 -7.74
C HIS A 31 1.04 5.89 -8.72
N TYR A 32 -0.27 5.79 -8.48
CA TYR A 32 -1.32 6.49 -9.19
C TYR A 32 -1.53 7.88 -8.59
N LYS A 33 -0.62 8.81 -8.91
CA LYS A 33 -0.62 10.18 -8.36
C LYS A 33 -1.95 10.91 -8.49
N THR A 34 -2.64 10.74 -9.62
CA THR A 34 -3.93 11.39 -9.90
C THR A 34 -5.04 10.96 -8.92
N LEU A 35 -4.99 9.71 -8.46
CA LEU A 35 -5.96 9.13 -7.53
C LEU A 35 -5.45 9.13 -6.09
N GLY A 36 -4.16 9.42 -5.88
CA GLY A 36 -3.51 9.26 -4.58
C GLY A 36 -3.44 7.80 -4.13
N ILE A 37 -3.32 6.85 -5.06
CA ILE A 37 -3.30 5.41 -4.75
C ILE A 37 -1.91 4.85 -5.02
N VAL A 38 -1.42 3.95 -4.18
CA VAL A 38 -0.19 3.18 -4.40
C VAL A 38 -0.48 1.70 -4.46
N LYS A 39 0.24 0.99 -5.33
CA LYS A 39 0.24 -0.46 -5.39
C LYS A 39 1.44 -0.97 -4.60
N LEU A 40 1.19 -1.84 -3.64
CA LEU A 40 2.19 -2.46 -2.79
C LEU A 40 2.26 -3.95 -3.14
N GLU A 41 3.47 -4.50 -3.14
CA GLU A 41 3.73 -5.92 -3.29
C GLU A 41 4.49 -6.39 -2.06
N SER A 42 4.00 -7.44 -1.42
CA SER A 42 4.64 -8.00 -0.22
C SER A 42 4.61 -9.53 -0.27
N GLN A 43 5.58 -10.15 0.38
CA GLN A 43 5.54 -11.60 0.64
C GLN A 43 4.71 -11.93 1.88
N LEU A 44 4.57 -10.96 2.77
CA LEU A 44 3.82 -11.07 4.02
C LEU A 44 2.55 -10.22 3.96
N PRO A 45 1.49 -10.61 4.68
CA PRO A 45 0.26 -9.82 4.74
C PRO A 45 0.53 -8.42 5.29
N VAL A 46 0.00 -7.42 4.59
CA VAL A 46 0.11 -6.01 4.99
C VAL A 46 -1.11 -5.65 5.83
N SER A 47 -0.89 -5.35 7.10
CA SER A 47 -1.95 -4.91 8.01
C SER A 47 -2.21 -3.42 7.87
N GLU A 48 -3.46 -3.04 7.58
CA GLU A 48 -3.90 -1.64 7.50
C GLU A 48 -3.53 -0.84 8.77
N PHE A 49 -3.70 -1.43 9.95
CA PHE A 49 -3.38 -0.80 11.24
C PHE A 49 -1.94 -0.30 11.36
N GLU A 50 -0.99 -0.98 10.72
CA GLU A 50 0.42 -0.57 10.76
C GLU A 50 0.68 0.68 9.91
N PHE A 51 -0.18 0.94 8.93
CA PHE A 51 -0.03 2.02 7.97
C PHE A 51 -1.15 3.05 8.04
N GLN A 52 -2.01 3.01 9.06
CA GLN A 52 -3.13 3.94 9.25
C GLN A 52 -2.69 5.42 9.28
N GLU A 53 -1.43 5.72 9.60
CA GLU A 53 -0.89 7.09 9.54
C GLU A 53 -0.64 7.57 8.10
N TYR A 54 -0.44 6.64 7.15
CA TYR A 54 -0.06 6.93 5.76
C TYR A 54 -1.20 6.63 4.78
N PHE A 55 -2.00 5.61 5.06
CA PHE A 55 -3.07 5.15 4.20
C PHE A 55 -4.44 5.44 4.81
N ILE A 56 -5.39 5.83 3.96
CA ILE A 56 -6.80 5.92 4.30
C ILE A 56 -7.38 4.51 4.38
N SER A 57 -7.02 3.66 3.41
CA SER A 57 -7.44 2.26 3.34
C SER A 57 -6.39 1.43 2.63
N VAL A 58 -6.28 0.15 3.00
CA VAL A 58 -5.43 -0.83 2.32
C VAL A 58 -6.27 -2.04 1.94
N GLU A 59 -6.45 -2.27 0.65
CA GLU A 59 -7.19 -3.41 0.14
C GLU A 59 -6.24 -4.42 -0.50
N GLU A 60 -6.39 -5.69 -0.13
CA GLU A 60 -5.71 -6.78 -0.84
C GLU A 60 -6.35 -6.94 -2.22
N GLU A 61 -5.53 -6.93 -3.26
CA GLU A 61 -5.94 -7.28 -4.62
C GLU A 61 -6.19 -8.79 -4.65
N LYS A 62 -7.36 -9.20 -4.14
CA LYS A 62 -7.86 -10.56 -4.26
C LYS A 62 -8.46 -10.71 -5.65
N ASP A 63 -7.91 -11.63 -6.42
CA ASP A 63 -8.45 -12.10 -7.69
C ASP A 63 -9.75 -12.89 -7.40
N ASN A 64 -10.78 -12.18 -6.94
CA ASN A 64 -12.09 -12.71 -6.60
C ASN A 64 -13.10 -12.34 -7.70
N LEU A 65 -12.65 -12.36 -8.96
CA LEU A 65 -13.54 -12.47 -10.12
C LEU A 65 -13.99 -13.93 -10.27
N THR A 66 -14.68 -14.46 -9.26
CA THR A 66 -15.54 -15.63 -9.49
C THR A 66 -16.84 -15.10 -10.07
N ILE A 67 -16.93 -15.13 -11.41
CA ILE A 67 -18.15 -14.89 -12.19
C ILE A 67 -19.01 -16.15 -12.11
#